data_AF-A0A961X3K6-F1
#
_entry.id   AF-A0A961X3K6-F1
#
_cell.length_a   1.000
_cell.length_b   1.000
_cell.length_c   1.000
_cell.angle_alpha   90.00
_cell.angle_beta   90.00
_cell.angle_gamma   90.00
#
_symmetry.space_group_name_H-M   'P 1'
#
loop_
_entity.id
_entity.type
_entity.pdbx_description
1 polymer ?
#
loop_
_entity_poly.entity_id
_entity_poly.type
_entity_poly.pdbx_seq_one_letter_code
_entity_poly.pdbx_strand_id
1 'polypeptide(L)' 'MPEDLMRYDLLAQNALKGVVRDALKIAETTGLPGEHHFYIAFNTRHPGVELSEKIATRYPREMTIVLQHQ' A
#
# COMPACT_ATOMS: atom_id res chain seq x y z
N MET A 1 -10.37 32.04 1.45
CA MET A 1 -10.05 30.74 0.85
C MET A 1 -11.36 30.00 0.71
N PRO A 2 -11.78 29.52 -0.47
CA PRO A 2 -12.97 28.70 -0.57
C PRO A 2 -12.72 27.41 0.24
N GLU A 3 -13.60 27.13 1.20
CA GLU A 3 -13.57 25.86 1.92
C GLU A 3 -13.87 24.75 0.90
N ASP A 4 -12.96 23.80 0.75
CA ASP A 4 -13.22 22.59 -0.03
C ASP A 4 -14.18 21.69 0.76
N LEU A 5 -15.48 21.98 0.60
CA LEU A 5 -16.57 21.27 1.26
C LEU A 5 -16.70 19.82 0.78
N MET A 6 -16.16 19.50 -0.40
CA MET A 6 -16.28 18.18 -1.03
C MET A 6 -15.08 17.28 -0.73
N ARG A 7 -13.95 17.83 -0.28
CA ARG A 7 -12.74 17.09 0.09
C ARG A 7 -12.31 16.13 -1.03
N TYR A 8 -12.22 16.67 -2.24
CA TYR A 8 -11.87 15.89 -3.43
C TYR A 8 -10.50 15.21 -3.29
N ASP A 9 -9.60 15.81 -2.52
CA ASP A 9 -8.32 15.24 -2.11
C ASP A 9 -8.47 13.86 -1.45
N LEU A 10 -9.37 13.75 -0.47
CA LEU A 10 -9.63 12.51 0.24
C LEU A 10 -10.33 11.49 -0.66
N LEU A 11 -11.27 11.93 -1.48
CA LEU A 11 -11.99 11.05 -2.42
C LEU A 11 -11.02 10.42 -3.42
N ALA A 12 -10.13 11.23 -4.01
CA ALA A 12 -9.12 10.75 -4.94
C ALA A 12 -8.13 9.80 -4.25
N GLN A 13 -7.64 10.14 -3.04
CA GLN A 13 -6.76 9.26 -2.27
C GLN A 13 -7.41 7.91 -1.97
N ASN A 14 -8.69 7.90 -1.62
CA ASN A 14 -9.42 6.65 -1.35
C ASN A 14 -9.64 5.82 -2.62
N ALA A 15 -9.94 6.47 -3.75
CA ALA A 15 -10.05 5.79 -5.05
C ALA A 15 -8.72 5.14 -5.46
N LEU A 16 -7.60 5.84 -5.28
CA LEU A 16 -6.26 5.32 -5.58
C LEU A 16 -5.89 4.08 -4.74
N LYS A 17 -6.32 4.03 -3.47
CA LYS A 17 -6.17 2.80 -2.66
C LYS A 17 -6.93 1.61 -3.25
N GLY A 18 -8.05 1.86 -3.93
CA GLY A 18 -8.79 0.84 -4.68
C GLY A 18 -7.98 0.25 -5.82
N VAL A 19 -7.30 1.11 -6.60
CA VAL A 19 -6.41 0.67 -7.70
C VAL A 19 -5.31 -0.27 -7.19
N VAL A 20 -4.67 0.06 -6.06
CA VAL A 20 -3.65 -0.81 -5.45
C VAL A 20 -4.24 -2.17 -5.05
N ARG A 21 -5.44 -2.18 -4.46
CA ARG A 21 -6.12 -3.42 -4.06
C ARG A 21 -6.42 -4.32 -5.25
N ASP A 22 -6.94 -3.75 -6.33
CA ASP A 22 -7.31 -4.53 -7.52
C ASP A 22 -6.06 -5.03 -8.25
N ALA A 23 -4.99 -4.24 -8.31
CA ALA A 23 -3.70 -4.67 -8.84
C ALA A 23 -3.10 -5.85 -8.06
N LEU A 24 -3.19 -5.84 -6.73
CA LEU A 24 -2.73 -6.95 -5.89
C LEU A 24 -3.55 -8.23 -6.09
N LYS A 25 -4.88 -8.13 -6.27
CA LYS A 25 -5.74 -9.29 -6.58
C LYS A 25 -5.41 -9.92 -7.93
N ILE A 26 -5.09 -9.10 -8.93
CA ILE A 26 -4.65 -9.59 -10.23
C ILE A 26 -3.33 -10.34 -10.05
N ALA A 27 -2.36 -9.75 -9.35
CA ALA A 27 -1.08 -10.39 -9.09
C ALA A 27 -1.21 -11.70 -8.29
N GLU A 28 -2.12 -11.77 -7.33
CA GLU A 28 -2.46 -12.99 -6.59
C GLU A 28 -3.01 -14.09 -7.51
N THR A 29 -3.87 -13.75 -8.47
CA THR A 29 -4.57 -14.73 -9.32
C THR A 29 -3.73 -15.18 -10.51
N THR A 30 -3.05 -14.25 -11.19
CA THR A 30 -2.36 -14.50 -12.46
C THR A 30 -0.84 -14.46 -12.34
N GLY A 31 -0.30 -14.14 -11.17
CA GLY A 31 1.08 -13.72 -11.02
C GLY A 31 1.31 -12.30 -11.56
N LEU A 32 2.53 -11.81 -11.37
CA LEU A 32 2.97 -10.53 -11.93
C LEU A 32 3.27 -10.72 -13.43
N PRO A 33 2.54 -10.06 -14.35
CA PRO A 33 2.81 -10.18 -15.78
C PRO A 33 4.16 -9.56 -16.12
N GLY A 34 4.96 -10.21 -16.98
CA GLY A 34 6.26 -9.68 -17.41
C GLY A 34 7.19 -9.32 -16.24
N GLU A 35 7.82 -8.14 -16.33
CA GLU A 35 8.77 -7.61 -15.34
C GLU A 35 8.11 -6.69 -14.29
N HIS A 36 6.78 -6.78 -14.13
CA HIS A 36 6.06 -5.95 -13.18
C HIS A 36 6.43 -6.29 -11.74
N HIS A 37 6.61 -5.24 -10.93
CA HIS A 37 6.86 -5.37 -9.49
C HIS A 37 6.25 -4.17 -8.75
N PHE A 38 5.87 -4.38 -7.49
CA PHE A 38 5.29 -3.33 -6.66
C PHE A 38 6.28 -2.85 -5.60
N TYR A 39 6.36 -1.53 -5.44
CA TYR A 39 6.91 -0.91 -4.24
C TYR A 39 5.74 -0.46 -3.35
N ILE A 40 5.59 -1.07 -2.18
CA ILE A 40 4.49 -0.77 -1.26
C ILE A 40 5.07 -0.20 0.03
N ALA A 41 4.88 1.10 0.21
CA ALA A 41 5.19 1.79 1.45
C ALA A 41 3.95 1.79 2.36
N PHE A 42 4.12 1.43 3.63
CA PHE A 42 3.03 1.45 4.61
C PHE A 42 3.52 1.86 6.00
N ASN A 43 2.59 2.40 6.80
CA ASN A 43 2.85 2.73 8.19
C ASN A 43 2.83 1.45 9.03
N THR A 44 3.99 1.09 9.57
CA THR A 44 4.21 -0.11 10.39
C THR A 44 3.39 -0.17 11.69
N ARG A 45 2.85 0.98 12.13
CA ARG A 45 2.02 1.10 13.34
C ARG A 45 0.54 1.28 13.03
N HIS A 46 0.13 1.22 11.77
CA HIS A 46 -1.27 1.32 11.40
C HIS A 46 -2.05 0.11 11.95
N PRO A 47 -3.27 0.29 12.48
CA PRO A 47 -4.10 -0.84 12.92
C PRO A 47 -4.25 -1.90 11.82
N GLY A 48 -4.09 -3.17 12.19
CA GLY A 48 -4.15 -4.31 11.27
C GLY A 48 -2.82 -4.69 10.60
N VAL A 49 -1.74 -3.94 10.84
CA VAL A 49 -0.39 -4.36 10.41
C VAL A 49 0.19 -5.33 11.45
N GLU A 50 0.53 -6.53 10.99
CA GLU A 50 1.18 -7.56 11.80
C GLU A 50 2.62 -7.77 11.33
N LEU A 51 3.57 -7.56 12.24
CA LEU A 51 5.01 -7.69 11.98
C LEU A 51 5.67 -8.41 13.14
N SER A 52 6.75 -9.16 12.87
CA SER A 52 7.59 -9.70 13.95
C SER A 52 8.26 -8.57 14.73
N GLU A 53 8.54 -8.80 16.03
CA GLU A 53 9.17 -7.80 16.91
C GLU A 53 10.48 -7.27 16.30
N LYS A 54 11.32 -8.16 15.76
CA LYS A 54 12.57 -7.79 15.10
C LYS A 54 12.36 -6.79 13.94
N ILE A 55 11.33 -7.00 13.12
CA ILE A 55 11.05 -6.13 11.96
C ILE A 55 10.44 -4.81 12.45
N ALA A 56 9.50 -4.86 13.39
CA ALA A 56 8.88 -3.67 13.97
C ALA A 56 9.90 -2.76 14.68
N THR A 57 10.87 -3.33 15.39
CA THR A 57 11.96 -2.55 16.01
C THR A 57 12.89 -1.95 14.96
N ARG A 58 13.15 -2.65 13.86
CA ARG A 58 14.02 -2.16 12.77
C ARG A 58 13.35 -1.06 11.94
N TYR A 59 12.04 -1.13 11.75
CA TYR A 59 11.25 -0.17 10.98
C TYR A 59 10.11 0.37 11.84
N PRO A 60 10.36 1.38 12.69
CA PRO A 60 9.41 1.78 13.74
C PRO A 60 8.29 2.72 13.26
N ARG A 61 8.30 3.17 12.01
CA ARG A 61 7.30 4.14 11.49
C ARG A 61 6.78 3.75 10.12
N GLU A 62 7.67 3.60 9.15
CA GLU A 62 7.34 3.27 7.78
C GLU A 62 8.25 2.16 7.28
N MET A 63 7.71 1.30 6.41
CA MET A 63 8.43 0.26 5.72
C MET A 63 7.98 0.21 4.27
N THR A 64 8.94 0.05 3.36
CA THR A 64 8.68 -0.22 1.95
C THR A 64 9.07 -1.66 1.65
N ILE A 65 8.14 -2.44 1.10
CA ILE A 65 8.38 -3.79 0.60
C ILE A 65 8.39 -3.78 -0.93
N VAL A 66 9.13 -4.73 -1.51
CA VAL A 66 9.12 -5.00 -2.95
C VAL A 66 8.44 -6.35 -3.17
N LEU A 67 7.35 -6.37 -3.94
CA LEU A 67 6.74 -7.60 -4.44
C LEU A 67 7.24 -7.82 -5.86
N GLN A 68 8.10 -8.83 -6.02
CA GLN A 68 8.70 -9.29 -7.26
C GLN A 68 8.81 -10.83 -7.20
N HIS A 69 8.98 -11.48 -8.36
CA HIS A 69 9.28 -12.92 -8.53
C HIS A 69 9.90 -13.58 -7.27
N GLN A 70 9.13 -14.44 -6.62
CA GLN A 70 9.64 -15.46 -5.70
C GLN A 70 9.28 -16.84 -6.24
#